data_AF-A0A177MNE0-F1
#
_entry.id   AF-A0A177MNE0-F1
#
_cell.length_a   1.000
_cell.length_b   1.000
_cell.length_c   1.000
_cell.angle_alpha   90.00
_cell.angle_beta   90.00
_cell.angle_gamma   90.00
#
_symmetry.space_group_name_H-M   'P 1'
#
loop_
_entity.id
_entity.type
_entity.pdbx_description
1 polymer ?
#
loop_
_entity_poly.entity_id
_entity_poly.type
_entity_poly.pdbx_seq_one_letter_code
_entity_poly.pdbx_strand_id
1 'polypeptide(L)'
;MKRNTRTLVTVLLAAFLFTSLPTRADEAESYGETFGRKLTTGLANIATSSLEIPKSIILINNQSNVIYGFIGGTFKGLLNMGGRIGVGVLDLVSAPIPTQPIVYPLYVWDNFNAETTYGKAFRPSK
;
A
#
# COMPACT_ATOMS: atom_id res chain seq x y z
N MET A 1 13.82 -18.03 46.74
CA MET A 1 14.46 -17.69 45.44
C MET A 1 13.50 -17.66 44.24
N LYS A 2 12.41 -18.44 44.17
CA LYS A 2 11.50 -18.51 43.00
C LYS A 2 10.69 -17.23 42.69
N ARG A 3 10.47 -16.33 43.66
CA ARG A 3 9.70 -15.08 43.48
C ARG A 3 10.42 -14.08 42.57
N ASN A 4 11.73 -13.96 42.72
CA ASN A 4 12.54 -13.00 41.97
C ASN A 4 12.73 -13.43 40.52
N THR A 5 12.82 -14.74 40.25
CA THR A 5 12.89 -15.28 38.88
C THR A 5 11.61 -15.00 38.09
N ARG A 6 10.43 -15.09 38.74
CA ARG A 6 9.15 -14.74 38.09
C ARG A 6 9.08 -13.25 37.75
N THR A 7 9.49 -12.38 38.66
CA THR A 7 9.56 -10.93 38.40
C THR A 7 10.55 -10.59 37.29
N LEU A 8 11.70 -11.26 37.24
CA LEU A 8 12.71 -11.06 36.19
C LEU A 8 12.20 -11.52 34.81
N VAL A 9 11.51 -12.66 34.75
CA VAL A 9 10.86 -13.15 33.53
C VAL A 9 9.77 -12.20 33.06
N THR A 10 8.95 -11.65 33.96
CA THR A 10 7.92 -10.66 33.60
C THR A 10 8.53 -9.37 33.04
N VAL A 11 9.64 -8.90 33.62
CA VAL A 11 10.36 -7.71 33.11
C VAL A 11 10.96 -7.97 31.73
N LEU A 12 11.54 -9.16 31.51
CA LEU A 12 12.10 -9.54 30.21
C LEU A 12 11.00 -9.70 29.13
N LEU A 13 9.85 -10.27 29.48
CA LEU A 13 8.70 -10.38 28.57
C LEU A 13 8.13 -9.00 28.21
N ALA A 14 8.02 -8.10 29.18
CA ALA A 14 7.57 -6.74 28.95
C ALA A 14 8.55 -5.97 28.06
N ALA A 15 9.86 -6.10 28.29
CA ALA A 15 10.90 -5.48 27.45
C ALA A 15 10.85 -5.97 26.00
N PHE A 16 10.54 -7.24 25.76
CA PHE A 16 10.38 -7.81 24.41
C PHE A 16 9.13 -7.31 23.68
N LEU A 17 8.08 -6.93 24.41
CA LEU A 17 6.85 -6.35 23.85
C LEU A 17 6.99 -4.86 23.49
N PHE A 18 7.98 -4.15 24.05
CA PHE A 18 8.25 -2.76 23.68
C PHE A 18 9.09 -2.61 22.41
N THR A 19 9.84 -3.65 22.00
CA THR A 19 10.62 -3.63 20.74
C THR A 19 9.80 -3.89 19.48
N SER A 20 8.52 -4.27 19.61
CA SER A 20 7.62 -4.54 18.48
C SER A 20 6.76 -3.34 18.06
N LEU A 21 7.06 -2.14 18.54
CA LEU A 21 6.42 -0.93 18.01
C LEU A 21 7.00 -0.66 16.61
N PRO A 22 6.21 -0.66 15.53
CA PRO A 22 6.68 -0.15 14.25
C PRO A 22 6.87 1.36 14.43
N THR A 23 8.09 1.78 14.74
CA THR A 23 8.51 3.17 14.63
C THR A 23 8.46 3.54 13.15
N ARG A 24 7.33 4.10 12.70
CA ARG A 24 7.20 4.76 11.40
C ARG A 24 7.84 6.15 11.48
N ALA A 25 9.13 6.19 11.81
CA ALA A 25 9.93 7.32 11.39
C ALA A 25 9.97 7.23 9.86
N ASP A 26 9.58 8.31 9.16
CA ASP A 26 9.89 8.49 7.73
C ASP A 26 11.41 8.59 7.59
N GLU A 27 12.12 7.47 7.78
CA GLU A 27 13.50 7.35 7.35
C GLU A 27 13.50 7.46 5.83
N ALA A 28 14.37 8.32 5.30
CA ALA A 28 14.55 8.46 3.87
C ALA A 28 14.90 7.08 3.29
N GLU A 29 14.05 6.54 2.42
CA GLU A 29 14.31 5.25 1.78
C GLU A 29 15.68 5.29 1.11
N SER A 30 16.51 4.29 1.40
CA SER A 30 17.76 4.12 0.69
C SER A 30 17.49 3.88 -0.81
N TYR A 31 18.50 4.09 -1.65
CA TYR A 31 18.38 3.82 -3.09
C TYR A 31 17.92 2.38 -3.37
N GLY A 32 18.50 1.41 -2.67
CA GLY A 32 18.16 -0.01 -2.82
C GLY A 32 16.72 -0.32 -2.43
N GLU A 33 16.21 0.29 -1.35
CA GLU A 33 14.81 0.17 -0.94
C GLU A 33 13.87 0.84 -1.94
N THR A 34 14.22 2.03 -2.44
CA THR A 34 13.42 2.72 -3.46
C THR A 34 13.32 1.89 -4.73
N PHE A 35 14.46 1.36 -5.21
CA PHE A 35 14.52 0.50 -6.37
C PHE A 35 13.70 -0.79 -6.17
N GLY A 36 13.92 -1.48 -5.05
CA GLY A 36 13.19 -2.69 -4.68
C GLY A 36 11.68 -2.46 -4.58
N ARG A 37 11.27 -1.37 -3.92
CA ARG A 37 9.87 -0.95 -3.84
C ARG A 37 9.28 -0.73 -5.23
N LYS A 38 9.93 0.01 -6.12
CA LYS A 38 9.40 0.25 -7.48
C LYS A 38 9.24 -1.05 -8.27
N LEU A 39 10.14 -2.01 -8.11
CA LEU A 39 9.99 -3.32 -8.73
C LEU A 39 8.81 -4.10 -8.15
N THR A 40 8.71 -4.21 -6.83
CA THR A 40 7.64 -4.98 -6.18
C THR A 40 6.27 -4.33 -6.39
N THR A 41 6.17 -3.01 -6.26
CA THR A 41 4.94 -2.25 -6.51
C THR A 41 4.57 -2.27 -7.98
N GLY A 42 5.55 -2.18 -8.87
CA GLY A 42 5.35 -2.30 -10.31
C GLY A 42 4.68 -3.61 -10.71
N LEU A 43 5.28 -4.73 -10.29
CA LEU A 43 4.75 -6.07 -10.56
C LEU A 43 3.41 -6.29 -9.88
N ALA A 44 3.27 -5.93 -8.61
CA ALA A 44 2.03 -6.10 -7.86
C ALA A 44 0.88 -5.31 -8.49
N ASN A 45 1.09 -4.03 -8.81
CA ASN A 45 0.08 -3.18 -9.40
C ASN A 45 -0.42 -3.71 -10.73
N ILE A 46 0.46 -4.26 -11.58
CA ILE A 46 0.05 -4.91 -12.82
C ILE A 46 -0.76 -6.17 -12.52
N ALA A 47 -0.18 -7.09 -11.73
CA ALA A 47 -0.74 -8.42 -11.50
C ALA A 47 -2.10 -8.41 -10.81
N THR A 48 -2.34 -7.42 -9.94
CA THR A 48 -3.54 -7.39 -9.09
C THR A 48 -4.43 -6.19 -9.33
N SER A 49 -4.19 -5.44 -10.42
CA SER A 49 -5.01 -4.31 -10.84
C SER A 49 -6.50 -4.63 -10.95
N SER A 50 -6.86 -5.88 -11.31
CA SER A 50 -8.26 -6.31 -11.45
C SER A 50 -9.07 -6.21 -10.15
N LEU A 51 -8.41 -6.24 -8.99
CA LEU A 51 -9.05 -6.06 -7.68
C LEU A 51 -9.62 -4.65 -7.48
N GLU A 52 -9.23 -3.66 -8.31
CA GLU A 52 -9.84 -2.32 -8.32
C GLU A 52 -11.32 -2.34 -8.72
N ILE A 53 -11.76 -3.34 -9.51
CA ILE A 53 -13.15 -3.50 -9.93
C ILE A 53 -14.06 -3.82 -8.74
N PRO A 54 -13.91 -4.96 -8.03
CA PRO A 54 -14.75 -5.27 -6.90
C PRO A 54 -14.60 -4.23 -5.78
N LYS A 55 -13.40 -3.69 -5.58
CA LYS A 55 -13.16 -2.59 -4.63
C LYS A 55 -14.05 -1.37 -4.93
N SER A 56 -14.04 -0.90 -6.17
CA SER A 56 -14.81 0.28 -6.58
C SER A 56 -16.32 0.05 -6.53
N ILE A 57 -16.78 -1.17 -6.82
CA ILE A 57 -18.19 -1.56 -6.66
C ILE A 57 -18.62 -1.45 -5.19
N ILE A 58 -17.84 -2.01 -4.26
CA ILE A 58 -18.14 -1.95 -2.82
C ILE A 58 -18.16 -0.51 -2.33
N LEU A 59 -17.16 0.30 -2.70
CA LEU A 59 -17.08 1.70 -2.29
C LEU A 59 -18.28 2.52 -2.77
N ILE A 60 -18.62 2.44 -4.06
CA ILE A 60 -19.72 3.22 -4.63
C ILE A 60 -21.07 2.70 -4.13
N ASN A 61 -21.22 1.39 -3.96
CA ASN A 61 -22.42 0.82 -3.35
C ASN A 61 -22.67 1.40 -1.94
N ASN A 62 -21.62 1.48 -1.11
CA ASN A 62 -21.72 2.04 0.25
C ASN A 62 -22.03 3.55 0.27
N GLN A 63 -21.71 4.27 -0.81
CA GLN A 63 -22.00 5.70 -0.96
C GLN A 63 -23.37 5.97 -1.63
N SER A 64 -23.95 4.96 -2.29
CA SER A 64 -25.15 5.13 -3.11
C SER A 64 -26.14 3.95 -2.94
N ASN A 65 -26.20 3.04 -3.91
CA ASN A 65 -27.00 1.82 -3.88
C ASN A 65 -26.42 0.77 -4.84
N VAL A 66 -27.01 -0.43 -4.85
CA VAL A 66 -26.48 -1.58 -5.59
C VAL A 66 -26.41 -1.37 -7.11
N ILE A 67 -27.40 -0.70 -7.70
CA ILE A 67 -27.44 -0.50 -9.17
C ILE A 67 -26.34 0.47 -9.59
N TYR A 68 -26.24 1.62 -8.91
CA TYR A 68 -25.20 2.60 -9.18
C TYR A 68 -23.81 2.11 -8.75
N GLY A 69 -23.73 1.33 -7.67
CA GLY A 69 -22.53 0.66 -7.20
C GLY A 69 -21.98 -0.31 -8.24
N PHE A 70 -22.83 -1.14 -8.83
CA PHE A 70 -22.39 -2.07 -9.87
C PHE A 70 -21.92 -1.34 -11.13
N ILE A 71 -22.73 -0.43 -11.69
CA ILE A 71 -22.41 0.24 -12.96
C ILE A 71 -21.27 1.24 -12.77
N GLY A 72 -21.44 2.20 -11.85
CA GLY A 72 -20.45 3.25 -11.58
C GLY A 72 -19.17 2.68 -10.96
N GLY A 73 -19.29 1.69 -10.07
CA GLY A 73 -18.15 1.01 -9.47
C GLY A 73 -17.36 0.19 -10.47
N THR A 74 -18.01 -0.50 -11.40
CA THR A 74 -17.29 -1.22 -12.47
C THR A 74 -16.52 -0.24 -13.35
N PHE A 75 -17.16 0.86 -13.79
CA PHE A 75 -16.51 1.86 -14.62
C PHE A 75 -15.31 2.52 -13.92
N LYS A 76 -15.51 3.01 -12.68
CA LYS A 76 -14.43 3.59 -11.86
C LYS A 76 -13.31 2.57 -11.61
N GLY A 77 -13.69 1.31 -11.36
CA GLY A 77 -12.76 0.20 -11.15
C GLY A 77 -11.90 -0.10 -12.37
N LEU A 78 -12.48 -0.07 -13.59
CA LEU A 78 -11.73 -0.23 -14.84
C LEU A 78 -10.73 0.91 -15.06
N LEU A 79 -11.13 2.16 -14.76
CA LEU A 79 -10.22 3.31 -14.82
C LEU A 79 -9.05 3.16 -13.83
N ASN A 80 -9.33 2.75 -12.59
CA ASN A 80 -8.30 2.51 -11.59
C ASN A 80 -7.41 1.30 -11.92
N MET A 81 -7.97 0.24 -12.50
CA MET A 81 -7.23 -0.91 -13.01
C MET A 81 -6.23 -0.46 -14.08
N GLY A 82 -6.68 0.30 -15.07
CA GLY A 82 -5.82 0.88 -16.11
C GLY A 82 -4.74 1.80 -15.54
N GLY A 83 -5.11 2.66 -14.58
CA GLY A 83 -4.17 3.54 -13.88
C GLY A 83 -3.09 2.77 -13.12
N ARG A 84 -3.44 1.71 -12.40
CA ARG A 84 -2.46 0.84 -11.71
C ARG A 84 -1.54 0.09 -12.66
N ILE A 85 -2.06 -0.43 -13.76
CA ILE A 85 -1.23 -1.07 -14.80
C ILE A 85 -0.24 -0.04 -15.36
N GLY A 86 -0.71 1.15 -15.73
CA GLY A 86 0.12 2.22 -16.26
C GLY A 86 1.22 2.67 -15.29
N VAL A 87 0.85 2.92 -14.03
CA VAL A 87 1.82 3.23 -12.97
C VAL A 87 2.78 2.07 -12.74
N GLY A 88 2.30 0.83 -12.77
CA GLY A 88 3.15 -0.34 -12.57
C GLY A 88 4.21 -0.49 -13.67
N VAL A 89 3.85 -0.28 -14.93
CA VAL A 89 4.80 -0.24 -16.05
C VAL A 89 5.80 0.90 -15.86
N LEU A 90 5.32 2.10 -15.49
CA LEU A 90 6.19 3.24 -15.24
C LEU A 90 7.16 2.98 -14.09
N ASP A 91 6.72 2.34 -13.00
CA ASP A 91 7.57 1.99 -11.86
C ASP A 91 8.66 1.00 -12.26
N LEU A 92 8.36 0.01 -13.11
CA LEU A 92 9.36 -0.95 -13.62
C LEU A 92 10.39 -0.28 -14.54
N VAL A 93 9.94 0.51 -15.52
CA VAL A 93 10.82 1.18 -16.47
C VAL A 93 11.68 2.25 -15.78
N SER A 94 11.09 2.97 -14.83
CA SER A 94 11.78 4.03 -14.09
C SER A 94 12.38 3.56 -12.77
N ALA A 95 12.45 2.25 -12.49
CA ALA A 95 12.96 1.71 -11.23
C ALA A 95 14.34 2.27 -10.83
N PRO A 96 15.32 2.46 -11.75
CA PRO A 96 16.61 3.07 -11.42
C PRO A 96 16.54 4.53 -10.99
N ILE A 97 15.43 5.23 -11.25
CA ILE A 97 15.23 6.63 -10.91
C ILE A 97 14.50 6.71 -9.56
N PRO A 98 15.13 7.30 -8.53
CA PRO A 98 14.57 7.35 -7.19
C PRO A 98 13.42 8.37 -7.11
N THR A 99 12.20 7.85 -7.23
CA THR A 99 10.97 8.65 -7.19
C THR A 99 10.01 8.10 -6.15
N GLN A 100 9.14 8.99 -5.68
CA GLN A 100 8.07 8.63 -4.76
C GLN A 100 6.96 7.84 -5.46
N PRO A 101 6.15 7.08 -4.70
CA PRO A 101 4.98 6.40 -5.24
C PRO A 101 4.02 7.35 -5.94
N ILE A 102 3.49 6.91 -7.08
CA ILE A 102 2.47 7.65 -7.83
C ILE A 102 1.07 7.23 -7.38
N VAL A 103 0.83 5.95 -7.11
CA VAL A 103 -0.49 5.44 -6.74
C VAL A 103 -0.61 5.25 -5.22
N TYR A 104 -1.77 5.63 -4.67
CA TYR A 104 -2.11 5.47 -3.26
C TYR A 104 -3.51 4.85 -3.14
N PRO A 105 -3.72 3.80 -2.31
CA PRO A 105 -2.69 3.08 -1.54
C PRO A 105 -1.67 2.35 -2.43
N LEU A 106 -0.51 2.03 -1.86
CA LEU A 106 0.63 1.49 -2.61
C LEU A 106 0.28 0.16 -3.30
N TYR A 107 -0.33 -0.75 -2.54
CA TYR A 107 -1.00 -1.94 -3.07
C TYR A 107 -2.52 -1.80 -2.96
N VAL A 108 -3.25 -2.43 -3.88
CA VAL A 108 -4.72 -2.38 -3.89
C VAL A 108 -5.34 -2.93 -2.59
N TRP A 109 -4.68 -3.90 -1.95
CA TRP A 109 -5.14 -4.53 -0.71
C TRP A 109 -4.75 -3.82 0.58
N ASP A 110 -3.83 -2.85 0.55
CA ASP A 110 -3.39 -2.16 1.78
C ASP A 110 -4.56 -1.43 2.45
N ASN A 111 -5.48 -0.89 1.65
CA ASN A 111 -6.71 -0.29 2.14
C ASN A 111 -7.83 -0.42 1.11
N PHE A 112 -8.62 -1.49 1.23
CA PHE A 112 -9.79 -1.73 0.38
C PHE A 112 -10.90 -0.69 0.59
N ASN A 113 -10.95 -0.02 1.74
CA ASN A 113 -11.97 0.96 2.09
C ASN A 113 -11.61 2.40 1.68
N ALA A 114 -10.42 2.62 1.10
CA ALA A 114 -9.99 3.92 0.61
C ALA A 114 -10.03 3.98 -0.92
N GLU A 115 -10.41 5.14 -1.46
CA GLU A 115 -10.33 5.37 -2.91
C GLU A 115 -8.89 5.37 -3.40
N THR A 116 -8.69 4.87 -4.62
CA THR A 116 -7.39 4.92 -5.28
C THR A 116 -7.17 6.33 -5.83
N THR A 117 -6.02 6.93 -5.49
CA THR A 117 -5.63 8.29 -5.87
C THR A 117 -4.24 8.28 -6.50
N TYR A 118 -3.96 9.29 -7.32
CA TYR A 118 -2.72 9.40 -8.08
C TYR A 118 -2.02 10.73 -7.77
N GLY A 119 -0.77 10.64 -7.31
CA GLY A 119 0.11 11.75 -7.06
C GLY A 119 0.88 12.20 -8.30
N LYS A 120 1.85 13.09 -8.08
CA LYS A 120 2.71 13.61 -9.16
C LYS A 120 3.68 12.52 -9.63
N ALA A 121 3.72 12.28 -10.94
CA ALA A 121 4.75 11.47 -11.56
C ALA A 121 6.14 12.12 -11.37
N PHE A 122 7.18 11.30 -11.22
CA PHE A 122 8.58 11.72 -11.11
C PHE A 122 8.90 12.69 -9.96
N ARG A 123 8.12 12.67 -8.88
CA ARG A 123 8.47 13.41 -7.67
C ARG A 123 9.71 12.78 -7.02
N PRO A 124 10.82 13.52 -6.80
CA PRO A 124 12.01 12.95 -6.18
C PRO A 124 11.73 12.40 -4.78
N SER A 125 12.32 11.25 -4.44
CA SER A 125 12.43 10.84 -3.04
C SER A 125 13.36 11.82 -2.31
N LYS A 126 13.01 12.16 -1.07
CA LYS A 126 13.83 13.04 -0.24
C LYS A 126 14.95 12.26 0.41
#